data_AF-A0A3B8JWN6-F1
#
_entry.id   AF-A0A3B8JWN6-F1
#
_cell.length_a   1.000
_cell.length_b   1.000
_cell.length_c   1.000
_cell.angle_alpha   90.00
_cell.angle_beta   90.00
_cell.angle_gamma   90.00
#
_symmetry.space_group_name_H-M   'P 1'
#
loop_
_entity.id
_entity.type
_entity.pdbx_description
1 polymer ?
#
loop_
_entity_poly.entity_id
_entity_poly.type
_entity_poly.pdbx_seq_one_letter_code
_entity_poly.pdbx_strand_id
1 'polypeptide(L)'
;MIKLSLDGLTVKWDPGERALYFGAAEKAAKPDIRYLKDMQEVLYPVDGETTDDGDPRRELYFMFRDLHLPEHRALFREKGIRFDITVLVPGTIGKEFVKTAGHYHPFKPGTSFTYPELYEV
;
A
#
# COMPACT_ATOMS: atom_id res chain seq x y z
N MET A 1 16.26 21.28 -26.42
CA MET A 1 15.04 21.14 -25.60
C MET A 1 14.63 19.68 -25.67
N ILE A 2 14.99 18.87 -24.68
CA ILE A 2 14.69 17.43 -24.71
C ILE A 2 13.27 17.27 -24.20
N LYS A 3 12.36 16.90 -25.12
CA LYS A 3 10.98 16.60 -24.80
C LYS A 3 10.92 15.13 -24.41
N LEU A 4 11.08 14.85 -23.12
CA LEU A 4 10.66 13.57 -22.55
C LEU A 4 9.14 13.70 -22.35
N SER A 5 8.33 12.97 -23.11
CA SER A 5 6.95 12.71 -22.69
C SER A 5 7.03 11.79 -21.48
N LEU A 6 7.13 12.40 -20.31
CA LEU A 6 6.95 11.81 -18.98
C LEU A 6 5.49 12.06 -18.58
N ASP A 7 4.54 11.64 -19.41
CA ASP A 7 3.14 11.53 -19.00
C ASP A 7 3.00 10.33 -18.07
N GLY A 8 3.66 10.43 -16.91
CA GLY A 8 3.45 9.55 -15.79
C GLY A 8 2.00 9.58 -15.36
N LEU A 9 1.53 8.47 -14.82
CA LEU A 9 0.17 8.38 -14.34
C LEU A 9 -0.03 9.34 -13.18
N THR A 10 -1.03 10.22 -13.26
CA THR A 10 -1.31 11.17 -12.17
C THR A 10 -1.81 10.39 -10.95
N VAL A 11 -1.13 10.56 -9.82
CA VAL A 11 -1.55 10.00 -8.54
C VAL A 11 -1.63 11.14 -7.53
N LYS A 12 -2.75 11.25 -6.83
CA LYS A 12 -2.96 12.23 -5.76
C LYS A 12 -3.58 11.56 -4.54
N TRP A 13 -3.00 11.82 -3.38
CA TRP A 13 -3.53 11.41 -2.07
C TRP A 13 -4.30 12.57 -1.43
N ASP A 14 -5.51 12.29 -0.96
CA ASP A 14 -6.28 13.19 -0.11
C ASP A 14 -6.36 12.61 1.33
N PRO A 15 -5.63 13.19 2.29
CA PRO A 15 -5.64 12.69 3.67
C PRO A 15 -6.95 12.95 4.41
N GLY A 16 -7.74 13.95 4.01
CA GLY A 16 -9.03 14.27 4.66
C GLY A 16 -10.11 13.26 4.32
N GLU A 17 -10.13 12.81 3.06
CA GLU A 17 -11.08 11.80 2.57
C GLU A 17 -10.54 10.37 2.68
N ARG A 18 -9.26 10.20 3.01
CA ARG A 18 -8.52 8.94 2.95
C ARG A 18 -8.64 8.29 1.57
N ALA A 19 -8.48 9.09 0.53
CA ALA A 19 -8.83 8.69 -0.83
C ALA A 19 -7.65 8.90 -1.80
N LEU A 20 -7.54 8.00 -2.78
CA LEU A 20 -6.52 8.08 -3.83
C LEU A 20 -7.18 8.36 -5.18
N TYR A 21 -6.74 9.44 -5.82
CA TYR A 21 -7.08 9.77 -7.20
C TYR A 21 -5.98 9.23 -8.11
N PHE A 22 -6.36 8.46 -9.11
CA PHE A 22 -5.44 7.65 -9.93
C PHE A 22 -5.76 7.78 -11.42
N GLY A 23 -4.80 8.21 -12.23
CA GLY A 23 -5.00 8.57 -13.63
C GLY A 23 -5.88 9.83 -13.79
N ALA A 24 -6.66 9.89 -14.86
CA ALA A 24 -7.65 10.94 -15.09
C ALA A 24 -8.98 10.70 -14.35
N ALA A 25 -8.98 9.84 -13.32
CA ALA A 25 -10.21 9.37 -12.68
C ALA A 25 -10.94 10.51 -11.95
N GLU A 26 -12.25 10.61 -12.21
CA GLU A 26 -13.17 11.47 -11.46
C GLU A 26 -13.51 10.90 -10.07
N LYS A 27 -13.31 9.58 -9.88
CA LYS A 27 -13.68 8.86 -8.66
C LYS A 27 -12.45 8.34 -7.93
N ALA A 28 -12.32 8.69 -6.66
CA ALA A 28 -11.26 8.20 -5.81
C ALA A 28 -11.49 6.74 -5.37
N ALA A 29 -10.41 5.96 -5.33
CA ALA A 29 -10.40 4.63 -4.73
C ALA A 29 -10.44 4.76 -3.21
N LYS A 30 -11.11 3.82 -2.53
CA LYS A 30 -11.08 3.69 -1.06
C LYS A 30 -10.06 2.62 -0.66
N PRO A 31 -9.32 2.83 0.44
CA PRO A 31 -8.29 1.91 0.86
C PRO A 31 -8.82 0.82 1.79
N ASP A 32 -8.09 -0.29 1.83
CA ASP A 32 -8.00 -1.08 3.06
C ASP A 32 -7.06 -0.36 4.02
N ILE A 33 -7.41 -0.29 5.31
CA ILE A 33 -6.63 0.43 6.31
C ILE A 33 -5.93 -0.57 7.21
N ARG A 34 -4.63 -0.38 7.44
CA ARG A 34 -3.91 -1.07 8.51
C ARG A 34 -3.93 -0.22 9.77
N TYR A 35 -4.45 -0.78 10.84
CA TYR A 35 -4.48 -0.13 12.16
C TYR A 35 -3.35 -0.62 13.07
N LEU A 36 -3.07 0.14 14.13
CA LEU A 36 -2.09 -0.23 15.15
C LEU A 36 -2.35 -1.62 15.76
N LYS A 37 -3.62 -1.94 16.04
CA LYS A 37 -4.00 -3.26 16.57
C LYS A 37 -3.68 -4.43 15.63
N ASP A 38 -3.55 -4.18 14.33
CA ASP A 38 -3.32 -5.21 13.31
C ASP A 38 -1.83 -5.52 13.13
N MET A 39 -0.94 -4.79 13.82
CA MET A 39 0.52 -4.89 13.67
C MET A 39 1.21 -5.54 14.87
N GLN A 40 0.48 -5.92 15.91
CA GLN A 40 1.04 -6.32 17.21
C GLN A 40 2.08 -7.44 17.12
N GLU A 41 1.90 -8.40 16.22
CA GLU A 41 2.80 -9.54 16.05
C GLU A 41 4.14 -9.19 15.38
N VAL A 42 4.25 -8.01 14.76
CA VAL A 42 5.42 -7.58 13.99
C VAL A 42 6.07 -6.31 14.54
N LEU A 43 5.54 -5.79 15.65
CA LEU A 43 6.13 -4.67 16.37
C LEU A 43 7.22 -5.17 17.32
N TYR A 44 8.25 -4.36 17.48
CA TYR A 44 9.28 -4.58 18.48
C TYR A 44 8.63 -4.66 19.87
N PRO A 45 8.76 -5.79 20.60
CA PRO A 45 8.17 -5.92 21.92
C PRO A 45 8.83 -4.93 22.86
N VAL A 46 8.02 -4.14 23.57
CA VAL A 46 8.51 -3.23 24.60
C VAL A 46 8.31 -3.90 25.94
N ASP A 47 9.40 -4.39 26.53
CA ASP A 47 9.38 -4.92 27.90
C ASP A 47 9.11 -3.76 28.88
N GLY A 48 8.02 -3.85 29.64
CA GLY A 48 7.79 -3.02 30.84
C GLY A 48 7.47 -1.53 30.63
N GLU A 49 7.58 -1.00 29.42
CA GLU A 49 7.00 0.30 29.06
C GLU A 49 5.78 0.02 28.19
N THR A 50 4.61 0.50 28.63
CA THR A 50 3.35 0.40 27.90
C THR A 50 3.61 0.77 26.43
N THR A 51 3.50 -0.22 25.55
CA THR A 51 3.65 -0.05 24.11
C THR A 51 2.63 0.96 23.65
N ASP A 52 3.03 2.22 23.46
CA ASP A 52 2.25 3.31 22.85
C ASP A 52 0.78 3.34 23.33
N ASP A 53 0.43 4.26 24.24
CA ASP A 53 -0.95 4.58 24.67
C ASP A 53 -1.90 4.96 23.49
N GLY A 54 -1.43 4.84 22.26
CA GLY A 54 -2.10 5.14 21.02
C GLY A 54 -3.38 4.33 20.81
N ASP A 55 -4.38 5.00 20.26
CA ASP A 55 -5.66 4.40 19.87
C ASP A 55 -5.40 3.11 19.04
N PRO A 56 -5.96 1.95 19.39
CA PRO A 56 -5.83 0.73 18.57
C PRO A 56 -6.35 0.91 17.14
N ARG A 57 -7.16 1.95 16.89
CA ARG A 57 -7.64 2.38 15.58
C ARG A 57 -6.80 3.50 14.95
N ARG A 58 -5.61 3.79 15.49
CA ARG A 58 -4.62 4.64 14.84
C ARG A 58 -4.27 4.03 13.49
N GLU A 59 -4.47 4.82 12.45
CA GLU A 59 -4.23 4.45 11.04
C GLU A 59 -2.72 4.52 10.79
N LEU A 60 -2.13 3.41 10.33
CA LEU A 60 -0.69 3.31 10.07
C LEU A 60 -0.38 3.43 8.59
N TYR A 61 -1.15 2.75 7.74
CA TYR A 61 -1.04 2.88 6.30
C TYR A 61 -2.31 2.45 5.58
N PHE A 62 -2.45 2.95 4.35
CA PHE A 62 -3.61 2.77 3.49
C PHE A 62 -3.19 1.98 2.25
N MET A 63 -3.95 0.94 1.89
CA MET A 63 -3.65 0.05 0.78
C MET A 63 -4.73 0.18 -0.29
N PHE A 64 -4.33 0.66 -1.47
CA PHE A 64 -5.16 0.74 -2.66
C PHE A 64 -4.78 -0.41 -3.58
N ARG A 65 -5.66 -1.40 -3.68
CA ARG A 65 -5.33 -2.68 -4.31
C ARG A 65 -5.95 -2.78 -5.70
N ASP A 66 -5.29 -3.53 -6.57
CA ASP A 66 -5.82 -3.88 -7.89
C ASP A 66 -6.18 -2.62 -8.73
N LEU A 67 -5.31 -1.62 -8.68
CA LEU A 67 -5.44 -0.39 -9.45
C LEU A 67 -5.08 -0.63 -10.91
N HIS A 68 -5.91 -0.10 -11.79
CA HIS A 68 -5.68 -0.10 -13.23
C HIS A 68 -6.50 1.02 -13.87
N LEU A 69 -6.05 1.54 -15.01
CA LEU A 69 -6.92 2.36 -15.86
C LEU A 69 -8.06 1.48 -16.43
N PRO A 70 -9.28 2.00 -16.63
CA PRO A 70 -10.40 1.21 -17.15
C PRO A 70 -10.07 0.45 -18.44
N GLU A 71 -9.39 1.11 -19.38
CA GLU A 71 -8.94 0.56 -20.67
C GLU A 71 -7.90 -0.56 -20.53
N HIS A 72 -7.15 -0.62 -19.43
CA HIS A 72 -6.11 -1.61 -19.19
C HIS A 72 -6.59 -2.81 -18.34
N ARG A 73 -7.84 -2.80 -17.88
CA ARG A 73 -8.39 -3.87 -17.03
C ARG A 73 -8.22 -5.26 -17.67
N ALA A 74 -8.58 -5.39 -18.95
CA ALA A 74 -8.51 -6.68 -19.64
C ALA A 74 -7.07 -7.21 -19.72
N LEU A 75 -6.11 -6.33 -20.02
CA LEU A 75 -4.69 -6.65 -20.08
C LEU A 75 -4.17 -7.13 -18.72
N PHE A 76 -4.50 -6.43 -17.64
CA PHE A 76 -4.09 -6.81 -16.28
C PHE A 76 -4.60 -8.20 -15.91
N ARG A 77 -5.86 -8.51 -16.25
CA ARG A 77 -6.45 -9.83 -15.98
C ARG A 77 -5.82 -10.93 -16.83
N GLU A 78 -5.62 -10.69 -18.13
CA GLU A 78 -5.02 -11.66 -19.03
C GLU A 78 -3.58 -12.01 -18.61
N LYS A 79 -2.81 -11.01 -18.18
CA LYS A 79 -1.41 -11.18 -17.79
C LYS A 79 -1.22 -11.54 -16.31
N GLY A 80 -2.28 -11.53 -15.51
CA GLY A 80 -2.20 -11.78 -14.07
C GLY A 80 -1.38 -10.72 -13.32
N ILE A 81 -1.45 -9.47 -13.77
CA ILE A 81 -0.75 -8.33 -13.16
C ILE A 81 -1.66 -7.69 -12.13
N ARG A 82 -1.06 -7.32 -11.00
CA ARG A 82 -1.68 -6.53 -9.94
C ARG A 82 -0.78 -5.35 -9.62
N PHE A 83 -1.37 -4.17 -9.55
CA PHE A 83 -0.70 -2.95 -9.15
C PHE A 83 -1.41 -2.37 -7.93
N ASP A 84 -0.63 -2.11 -6.88
CA ASP A 84 -1.13 -1.60 -5.61
C ASP A 84 -0.38 -0.30 -5.29
N ILE A 85 -1.04 0.63 -4.62
CA ILE A 85 -0.40 1.81 -4.03
C ILE A 85 -0.61 1.75 -2.53
N THR A 86 0.47 1.94 -1.77
CA THR A 86 0.41 2.04 -0.30
C THR A 86 0.83 3.43 0.13
N VAL A 87 0.01 4.08 0.96
CA VAL A 87 0.35 5.36 1.59
C VAL A 87 0.70 5.09 3.06
N LEU A 88 1.96 5.28 3.45
CA LEU A 88 2.40 5.17 4.83
C LEU A 88 2.24 6.51 5.56
N VAL A 89 1.64 6.48 6.75
CA VAL A 89 1.53 7.67 7.60
C VAL A 89 2.89 7.94 8.23
N PRO A 90 3.41 9.18 8.18
CA PRO A 90 4.69 9.51 8.81
C PRO A 90 4.57 9.40 10.34
N GLY A 91 5.59 8.84 10.97
CA GLY A 91 5.70 8.78 12.43
C GLY A 91 6.36 7.50 12.93
N THR A 92 6.26 7.30 14.25
CA THR A 92 6.80 6.15 14.95
C THR A 92 5.74 5.43 15.77
N ILE A 93 6.03 4.16 16.08
CA ILE A 93 5.33 3.30 17.03
C ILE A 93 6.39 2.89 18.05
N GLY A 94 6.38 3.51 19.23
CA GLY A 94 7.48 3.40 20.19
C GLY A 94 8.82 3.80 19.54
N LYS A 95 9.73 2.83 19.40
CA LYS A 95 11.10 3.03 18.85
C LYS A 95 11.22 2.70 17.36
N GLU A 96 10.17 2.21 16.70
CA GLU A 96 10.18 1.85 15.28
C GLU A 96 9.46 2.91 14.45
N PHE A 97 9.91 3.13 13.21
CA PHE A 97 9.12 3.86 12.23
C PHE A 97 7.89 3.06 11.82
N VAL A 98 6.83 3.76 11.41
CA VAL A 98 5.69 3.11 10.76
C VAL A 98 6.21 2.32 9.54
N LYS A 99 5.88 1.02 9.53
CA LYS A 99 6.29 0.05 8.51
C LYS A 99 5.09 -0.76 8.05
N THR A 100 5.21 -1.41 6.90
CA THR A 100 4.23 -2.42 6.47
C THR A 100 4.40 -3.70 7.28
N ALA A 101 3.33 -4.50 7.40
CA ALA A 101 3.39 -5.79 8.11
C ALA A 101 4.38 -6.79 7.50
N GLY A 102 4.66 -6.65 6.20
CA GLY A 102 5.40 -7.65 5.42
C GLY A 102 4.59 -8.92 5.18
N HIS A 103 4.95 -9.67 4.15
CA HIS A 103 4.43 -11.02 3.91
C HIS A 103 5.35 -11.76 2.92
N TYR A 104 5.26 -13.09 2.92
CA TYR A 104 5.85 -13.91 1.86
C TYR A 104 4.82 -14.12 0.75
N HIS A 105 5.27 -14.08 -0.51
CA HIS A 105 4.40 -14.39 -1.64
C HIS A 105 4.10 -15.89 -1.70
N PRO A 106 2.85 -16.26 -2.03
CA PRO A 106 2.51 -17.65 -2.26
C PRO A 106 3.24 -18.17 -3.50
N PHE A 107 3.42 -19.49 -3.56
CA PHE A 107 3.87 -20.15 -4.78
C PHE A 107 2.83 -19.96 -5.89
N LYS A 108 3.31 -19.65 -7.09
CA LYS A 108 2.48 -19.64 -8.29
C LYS A 108 1.97 -21.07 -8.54
N PRO A 109 0.65 -21.26 -8.80
CA PRO A 109 0.07 -22.58 -9.01
C PRO A 109 0.84 -23.42 -10.03
N GLY A 110 1.18 -24.66 -9.62
CA GLY A 110 1.91 -25.61 -10.47
C GLY A 110 3.41 -25.33 -10.63
N THR A 111 4.00 -24.43 -9.84
CA THR A 111 5.43 -24.10 -9.91
C THR A 111 6.09 -24.06 -8.54
N SER A 112 7.41 -24.08 -8.50
CA SER A 112 8.21 -23.84 -7.29
C SER A 112 8.63 -22.37 -7.10
N PHE A 113 8.08 -21.45 -7.89
CA PHE A 113 8.42 -20.03 -7.85
C PHE A 113 7.30 -19.22 -7.19
N THR A 114 7.67 -18.17 -6.46
CA THR A 114 6.71 -17.18 -5.94
C THR A 114 6.48 -16.07 -6.95
N TYR A 115 5.43 -15.28 -6.76
CA TYR A 115 5.22 -14.08 -7.58
C TYR A 115 6.33 -13.05 -7.32
N PRO A 116 6.94 -12.46 -8.37
CA PRO A 116 7.82 -11.32 -8.19
C PRO A 116 7.00 -10.06 -7.88
N GLU A 117 7.62 -9.12 -7.19
CA GLU A 117 7.05 -7.80 -6.91
C GLU A 117 8.10 -6.73 -7.18
N LEU A 118 7.67 -5.64 -7.79
CA LEU A 118 8.50 -4.48 -8.10
C LEU A 118 7.96 -3.30 -7.30
N TYR A 119 8.86 -2.61 -6.60
CA TYR A 119 8.53 -1.42 -5.82
C TYR A 119 9.00 -0.15 -6.52
N GLU A 120 8.15 0.86 -6.49
CA GLU A 120 8.43 2.24 -6.87
C GLU A 120 8.12 3.13 -5.65
N VAL A 121 8.96 4.14 -5.39
CA VAL A 121 8.85 5.07 -4.25
C VAL A 121 8.85 6.49 -4.76
#